data_AF-A0A497M750-F1
#
_entry.id   AF-A0A497M750-F1
#
_cell.length_a   1.000
_cell.length_b   1.000
_cell.length_c   1.000
_cell.angle_alpha   90.00
_cell.angle_beta   90.00
_cell.angle_gamma   90.00
#
_symmetry.space_group_name_H-M   'P 1'
#
loop_
_entity.id
_entity.type
_entity.pdbx_description
1 polymer ?
#
loop_
_entity_poly.entity_id
_entity_poly.type
_entity_poly.pdbx_seq_one_letter_code
_entity_poly.pdbx_strand_id
1 'polypeptide(L)' 'MRVTIKFYGIFRGVLGKNKFVFEIKNEDTVSLRELVNKMTDDIPKINKVLIDPELEDPRPNALILVNGKEI' A
#
# COMPACT_ATOMS: atom_id res chain seq x y z
N MET A 1 8.54 13.55 4.25
CA MET A 1 8.99 12.19 4.68
C MET A 1 9.06 11.24 3.47
N ARG A 2 10.01 10.28 3.45
CA ARG A 2 10.10 9.26 2.39
C ARG A 2 9.72 7.89 2.94
N VAL A 3 8.70 7.26 2.37
CA VAL A 3 8.27 5.90 2.74
C VAL A 3 8.56 4.95 1.60
N THR A 4 9.19 3.82 1.90
CA THR A 4 9.45 2.76 0.92
C THR A 4 8.50 1.60 1.17
N ILE A 5 7.64 1.33 0.21
CA ILE A 5 6.70 0.21 0.22
C ILE A 5 7.32 -0.94 -0.55
N LYS A 6 7.32 -2.14 0.05
CA LYS A 6 7.83 -3.37 -0.58
C LYS A 6 6.66 -4.32 -0.83
N PHE A 7 6.57 -4.84 -2.04
CA PHE A 7 5.52 -5.78 -2.43
C PHE A 7 6.03 -7.22 -2.49
N TYR A 8 5.19 -8.13 -2.00
CA TYR A 8 5.43 -9.57 -1.94
C TYR A 8 4.29 -10.33 -2.61
N GLY A 9 4.53 -11.61 -2.94
CA GLY A 9 3.52 -12.49 -3.51
C GLY A 9 2.85 -11.93 -4.76
N ILE A 10 1.52 -12.04 -4.81
CA ILE A 10 0.69 -11.62 -5.95
C ILE A 10 0.82 -10.12 -6.26
N PHE A 11 1.03 -9.28 -5.25
CA PHE A 11 1.19 -7.82 -5.44
C PHE A 11 2.42 -7.50 -6.30
N ARG A 12 3.51 -8.25 -6.15
CA ARG A 12 4.70 -8.11 -7.00
C ARG A 12 4.39 -8.50 -8.45
N GLY A 13 3.63 -9.57 -8.66
CA GLY A 13 3.24 -10.05 -9.98
C GLY A 13 2.37 -9.04 -10.72
N VAL A 14 1.37 -8.46 -10.04
CA VAL A 14 0.46 -7.46 -10.62
C VAL A 14 1.18 -6.16 -10.96
N LEU A 15 2.11 -5.72 -10.11
CA LEU A 15 2.84 -4.45 -10.31
C LEU A 15 4.02 -4.55 -11.28
N GLY A 16 4.58 -5.76 -11.48
CA GLY A 16 5.86 -5.94 -12.17
C GLY A 16 7.05 -5.25 -11.49
N LYS A 17 6.84 -4.68 -10.29
CA LYS A 17 7.83 -3.95 -9.49
C LYS A 17 7.75 -4.44 -8.05
N ASN A 18 8.91 -4.51 -7.39
CA ASN A 18 9.00 -4.98 -6.02
C ASN A 18 8.97 -3.86 -4.97
N LYS A 19 9.20 -2.60 -5.38
CA LYS A 19 9.32 -1.46 -4.49
C LYS A 19 8.68 -0.23 -5.11
N PHE A 20 8.04 0.56 -4.26
CA PHE A 20 7.60 1.90 -4.61
C PHE A 20 8.01 2.87 -3.52
N VAL A 21 8.42 4.06 -3.93
CA VAL A 21 8.89 5.11 -3.02
C VAL A 21 7.87 6.21 -3.07
N PHE A 22 7.25 6.49 -1.93
CA PHE A 22 6.35 7.61 -1.77
C PHE A 22 7.06 8.76 -1.08
N GLU A 23 7.04 9.93 -1.73
CA GLU A 23 7.42 11.19 -1.12
C GLU A 23 6.19 11.87 -0.55
N ILE A 24 6.18 12.03 0.76
CA ILE A 24 5.16 12.77 1.51
C ILE A 24 5.69 14.18 1.68
N LYS A 25 5.03 15.13 1.02
CA LYS A 25 5.47 16.53 0.89
C LYS A 25 5.25 17.37 2.16
N ASN A 26 4.33 16.97 3.04
CA ASN A 26 4.06 17.70 4.28
C ASN A 26 4.75 17.04 5.49
N GLU A 27 5.05 17.85 6.49
CA GLU A 27 5.57 17.41 7.81
C GLU A 27 4.49 16.74 8.69
N ASP A 28 3.27 16.59 8.17
CA ASP A 28 2.15 15.99 8.87
C ASP A 28 2.24 14.47 8.93
N THR A 29 1.73 13.94 10.04
CA THR A 29 1.52 12.50 10.27
C THR A 29 0.60 11.95 9.18
N VAL A 30 1.09 11.03 8.34
CA VAL A 30 0.25 10.35 7.34
C VAL A 30 -0.27 9.05 7.94
N SER A 31 -1.58 8.85 7.89
CA SER A 31 -2.18 7.59 8.28
C SER A 31 -1.87 6.50 7.25
N LEU A 32 -1.80 5.24 7.69
CA LEU A 32 -1.62 4.14 6.75
C LEU A 32 -2.76 4.07 5.73
N ARG A 33 -4.00 4.38 6.15
CA ARG A 33 -5.17 4.39 5.26
C ARG A 33 -4.99 5.40 4.12
N GLU A 34 -4.55 6.62 4.43
CA GLU A 34 -4.26 7.62 3.39
C GLU A 34 -3.13 7.18 2.47
N LEU A 35 -2.08 6.53 3.01
CA LEU A 35 -1.00 5.99 2.19
C LEU A 35 -1.50 4.91 1.23
N VAL A 36 -2.38 4.02 1.71
CA VAL A 36 -3.00 2.96 0.90
C VAL A 36 -3.88 3.57 -0.19
N ASN A 37 -4.73 4.55 0.15
CA ASN A 37 -5.59 5.23 -0.81
C ASN A 37 -4.78 5.95 -1.89
N LYS A 38 -3.77 6.72 -1.49
CA LYS A 38 -2.88 7.40 -2.43
C LYS A 38 -2.15 6.42 -3.35
N MET A 39 -1.76 5.26 -2.81
CA MET A 39 -1.14 4.21 -3.60
C MET A 39 -2.12 3.57 -4.59
N THR A 40 -3.39 3.38 -4.22
CA THR A 40 -4.42 2.88 -5.14
C THR A 40 -4.77 3.88 -6.22
N ASP A 41 -4.68 5.18 -5.93
CA ASP A 41 -4.87 6.26 -6.91
C ASP A 41 -3.71 6.31 -7.91
N ASP A 42 -2.46 6.29 -7.41
CA ASP A 42 -1.25 6.30 -8.25
C ASP A 42 -1.10 5.00 -9.05
N ILE A 43 -1.62 3.88 -8.53
CA ILE A 43 -1.51 2.56 -9.15
C ILE A 43 -2.87 1.83 -9.16
N PRO A 44 -3.80 2.20 -10.05
CA PRO A 44 -5.16 1.64 -10.06
C PRO A 44 -5.25 0.11 -10.17
N LYS A 45 -4.22 -0.53 -10.75
CA LYS A 45 -4.13 -1.99 -10.87
C LYS A 45 -4.00 -2.70 -9.53
N ILE A 46 -3.43 -2.06 -8.51
CA ILE A 46 -3.27 -2.65 -7.17
C ILE A 46 -4.59 -2.69 -6.43
N ASN A 47 -5.51 -1.77 -6.72
CA ASN A 47 -6.78 -1.63 -5.99
C ASN A 47 -7.56 -2.95 -5.99
N LYS A 48 -7.71 -3.59 -7.17
CA LYS A 48 -8.47 -4.83 -7.36
C LYS A 48 -7.94 -6.06 -6.60
N VAL A 49 -6.68 -6.03 -6.17
CA VAL A 49 -6.05 -7.15 -5.44
C VAL A 49 -5.77 -6.81 -3.98
N LEU A 50 -5.58 -5.52 -3.67
CA LEU A 50 -5.27 -5.07 -2.32
C LEU A 50 -6.53 -4.82 -1.50
N ILE A 51 -7.56 -4.19 -2.09
CA ILE A 51 -8.76 -3.78 -1.38
C ILE A 51 -9.83 -4.85 -1.58
N ASP A 52 -10.42 -5.31 -0.48
CA ASP A 52 -11.61 -6.14 -0.53
C ASP A 52 -12.81 -5.30 -1.01
N PRO A 53 -13.53 -5.70 -2.07
CA PRO A 53 -14.59 -4.89 -2.65
C PRO A 53 -15.86 -4.83 -1.78
N GLU A 54 -16.05 -5.74 -0.84
CA GLU A 54 -17.21 -5.74 0.06
C GLU A 54 -16.92 -4.94 1.34
N LEU A 55 -15.68 -5.02 1.83
CA LEU A 55 -15.26 -4.41 3.09
C LEU A 55 -14.52 -3.08 2.94
N GLU A 56 -14.14 -2.69 1.71
CA GLU A 56 -13.30 -1.53 1.42
C GLU A 56 -12.05 -1.45 2.31
N ASP A 57 -11.50 -2.62 2.65
CA ASP A 57 -10.40 -2.79 3.60
C ASP A 57 -9.30 -3.68 3.00
N PRO A 58 -8.01 -3.34 3.19
CA PRO A 58 -6.91 -4.14 2.69
C PRO A 58 -6.58 -5.39 3.52
N ARG A 59 -6.96 -5.43 4.81
CA ARG A 59 -6.57 -6.49 5.75
C ARG A 59 -7.03 -7.91 5.35
N PRO A 60 -8.21 -8.12 4.74
CA PRO A 60 -8.61 -9.44 4.27
C PRO A 60 -7.66 -10.02 3.21
N ASN A 61 -7.06 -9.16 2.38
CA ASN A 61 -6.25 -9.56 1.23
C ASN A 61 -4.74 -9.39 1.46
N ALA A 62 -4.33 -8.63 2.47
CA ALA A 62 -2.94 -8.30 2.71
C ALA A 62 -2.58 -8.22 4.19
N LEU A 63 -1.44 -8.82 4.53
CA LEU A 63 -0.71 -8.54 5.76
C LEU A 63 0.18 -7.32 5.55
N ILE A 64 -0.02 -6.27 6.34
CA ILE A 64 0.76 -5.03 6.25
C ILE A 64 1.76 -4.98 7.41
N LEU A 65 3.03 -4.77 7.08
CA LEU A 65 4.11 -4.63 8.04
C LEU A 65 4.66 -3.22 8.00
N VAL A 66 4.61 -2.51 9.13
CA VAL A 66 5.24 -1.20 9.30
C VAL A 66 6.55 -1.40 10.06
N ASN A 67 7.67 -1.10 9.41
CA ASN A 67 9.01 -1.35 9.96
C ASN A 67 9.23 -2.79 10.47
N GLY A 68 8.61 -3.76 9.80
CA GLY A 68 8.71 -5.19 10.15
C GLY A 68 7.76 -5.66 11.24
N LYS A 69 6.93 -4.77 11.79
CA LYS A 69 5.90 -5.10 12.78
C LYS A 69 4.53 -5.14 12.11
N GLU A 70 3.76 -6.20 12.38
CA GLU A 70 2.34 -6.29 12.03
C GLU A 70 1.54 -5.25 12.82
N ILE A 71 0.54 -4.67 12.17
CA ILE A 71 -0.32 -3.64 12.74
C ILE A 71 -1.80 -3.96 12.55
#